data_AF-A0A961IJA0-F1
#
_entry.id   AF-A0A961IJA0-F1
#
_cell.length_a   1.000
_cell.length_b   1.000
_cell.length_c   1.000
_cell.angle_alpha   90.00
_cell.angle_beta   90.00
_cell.angle_gamma   90.00
#
_symmetry.space_group_name_H-M   'P 1'
#
loop_
_entity.id
_entity.type
_entity.pdbx_description
1 polymer ?
#
loop_
_entity_poly.entity_id
_entity_poly.type
_entity_poly.pdbx_seq_one_letter_code
_entity_poly.pdbx_strand_id
1 'polypeptide(L)'
;MMACLIGITSIHSESRNPPPVLFVLDASGSMAEMFGGVPRMVAARVMMGEQLARLDSSIPVGLVAYGNRIPGCASYRLYAPIRNSNRRSLSEQIGQMYPAGATPLAATLQLIGRTILPYHPGTTVVIISDGAESCGGNPVREAQKLIDAGADIRINVIGLDVDTGTAEQLQSVARAGHGNYFDVHNHTDFENAIRHSTDPRYQQPETTTNIIEQNTPTHADSIPYLRILDVRPAPGSNGNRIRLQVAYDFRIATAGDYVVHIQVVNQPESAGRITAPATAAQMPIAVQSDSRYGVDRGESTLEVEIDLTGIGRGPIFVQGELWQTDEVPELRYRSEPVRLTQ
;
A
#
# COMPACT_ATOMS: atom_id res chain seq x y z
N MET A 1 19.82 -49.80 -53.53
CA MET A 1 20.36 -49.25 -52.27
C MET A 1 19.88 -47.80 -52.16
N MET A 2 18.83 -47.55 -51.39
CA MET A 2 18.38 -46.19 -51.08
C MET A 2 18.05 -46.18 -49.59
N ALA A 3 18.96 -45.63 -48.79
CA ALA A 3 18.82 -45.53 -47.35
C ALA A 3 18.10 -44.23 -47.02
N CYS A 4 16.90 -44.33 -46.46
CA CYS A 4 16.14 -43.21 -45.92
C CYS A 4 16.57 -43.01 -44.46
N LEU A 5 17.36 -41.97 -44.19
CA LEU A 5 17.71 -41.57 -42.82
C LEU A 5 16.53 -40.82 -42.21
N ILE A 6 15.82 -41.46 -41.28
CA ILE A 6 14.82 -40.81 -40.43
C ILE A 6 15.57 -40.11 -39.30
N GLY A 7 15.73 -38.79 -39.41
CA GLY A 7 16.23 -37.95 -38.32
C GLY A 7 15.17 -37.83 -37.23
N ILE A 8 15.38 -38.52 -36.11
CA ILE A 8 14.57 -38.35 -34.90
C ILE A 8 15.07 -37.08 -34.22
N THR A 9 14.39 -35.96 -34.41
CA THR A 9 14.57 -34.78 -33.55
C THR A 9 13.93 -35.07 -32.20
N SER A 10 14.75 -35.34 -31.18
CA SER A 10 14.32 -35.39 -29.79
C SER A 10 13.81 -34.02 -29.37
N ILE A 11 12.50 -33.85 -29.33
CA ILE A 11 11.84 -32.73 -28.64
C ILE A 11 12.07 -32.97 -27.14
N HIS A 12 13.10 -32.35 -26.57
CA HIS A 12 13.24 -32.23 -25.12
C HIS A 12 12.21 -31.19 -24.66
N SER A 13 11.03 -31.66 -24.29
CA SER A 13 10.13 -30.88 -23.45
C SER A 13 10.74 -30.82 -22.06
N GLU A 14 11.47 -29.74 -21.74
CA GLU A 14 11.74 -29.42 -20.35
C GLU A 14 10.38 -29.17 -19.69
N SER A 15 9.91 -30.16 -18.93
CA SER A 15 8.90 -29.97 -17.89
C SER A 15 9.46 -28.99 -16.86
N ARG A 16 9.45 -27.69 -17.16
CA ARG A 16 9.73 -26.66 -16.16
C ARG A 16 8.55 -26.64 -15.22
N ASN A 17 8.71 -27.31 -14.08
CA ASN A 17 7.83 -27.07 -12.94
C ASN A 17 7.75 -25.56 -12.72
N PRO A 18 6.56 -25.01 -12.49
CA PRO A 18 6.41 -23.58 -12.33
C PRO A 18 7.27 -23.10 -11.15
N PRO A 19 7.92 -21.92 -11.27
CA PRO A 19 8.87 -21.45 -10.28
C PRO A 19 8.20 -21.31 -8.91
N PRO A 20 8.89 -21.70 -7.81
CA PRO A 20 8.35 -21.53 -6.47
C PRO A 20 8.18 -20.05 -6.13
N VAL A 21 7.16 -19.75 -5.33
CA VAL A 21 6.88 -18.39 -4.85
C VAL A 21 7.18 -18.30 -3.36
N LEU A 22 8.04 -17.36 -2.98
CA LEU A 22 8.30 -17.03 -1.57
C LEU A 22 7.70 -15.67 -1.25
N PHE A 23 6.69 -15.65 -0.37
CA PHE A 23 6.17 -14.41 0.14
C PHE A 23 7.03 -13.90 1.30
N VAL A 24 7.27 -12.59 1.31
CA VAL A 24 7.90 -11.87 2.40
C VAL A 24 6.91 -10.83 2.89
N LEU A 25 6.36 -11.03 4.08
CA LEU A 25 5.36 -10.12 4.64
C LEU A 25 6.00 -9.22 5.69
N ASP A 26 5.83 -7.91 5.51
CA ASP A 26 6.05 -6.92 6.54
C ASP A 26 4.97 -7.03 7.63
N ALA A 27 5.40 -7.25 8.87
CA ALA A 27 4.56 -7.16 10.05
C ALA A 27 5.22 -6.26 11.11
N SER A 28 5.93 -5.21 10.67
CA SER A 28 6.46 -4.13 11.50
C SER A 28 5.33 -3.31 12.13
N GLY A 29 5.67 -2.37 13.01
CA GLY A 29 4.68 -1.55 13.71
C GLY A 29 3.82 -0.66 12.81
N SER A 30 4.38 -0.14 11.71
CA SER A 30 3.68 0.72 10.74
C SER A 30 2.49 0.01 10.08
N MET A 31 2.56 -1.32 9.97
CA MET A 31 1.45 -2.12 9.42
C MET A 31 0.17 -2.10 10.29
N ALA A 32 0.22 -1.51 11.50
CA ALA A 32 -0.96 -1.21 12.32
C ALA A 32 -1.67 0.09 11.90
N GLU A 33 -1.02 0.96 11.13
CA GLU A 33 -1.58 2.21 10.62
C GLU A 33 -2.67 1.94 9.59
N MET A 34 -3.52 2.94 9.41
CA MET A 34 -4.71 2.84 8.57
C MET A 34 -4.36 3.12 7.11
N PHE A 35 -4.78 2.23 6.24
CA PHE A 35 -4.82 2.40 4.79
C PHE A 35 -6.26 2.24 4.34
N GLY A 36 -6.86 3.33 3.87
CA GLY A 36 -8.26 3.32 3.48
C GLY A 36 -9.14 2.76 4.59
N GLY A 37 -9.16 3.36 5.78
CA GLY A 37 -10.08 2.97 6.87
C GLY A 37 -9.94 1.54 7.44
N VAL A 38 -8.98 0.74 6.98
CA VAL A 38 -8.57 -0.54 7.59
C VAL A 38 -7.08 -0.56 7.89
N PRO A 39 -6.57 -1.35 8.84
CA PRO A 39 -5.13 -1.46 9.04
C PRO A 39 -4.41 -1.99 7.80
N ARG A 40 -3.22 -1.47 7.45
CA ARG A 40 -2.39 -1.96 6.33
C ARG A 40 -2.14 -3.46 6.38
N MET A 41 -1.96 -4.02 7.57
CA MET A 41 -1.88 -5.47 7.77
C MET A 41 -3.13 -6.19 7.28
N VAL A 42 -4.33 -5.66 7.50
CA VAL A 42 -5.57 -6.27 6.98
C VAL A 42 -5.55 -6.29 5.46
N ALA A 43 -5.18 -5.18 4.80
CA ALA A 43 -5.04 -5.12 3.35
C ALA A 43 -4.01 -6.15 2.83
N ALA A 44 -2.86 -6.26 3.49
CA ALA A 44 -1.84 -7.26 3.15
C ALA A 44 -2.35 -8.70 3.30
N ARG A 45 -3.16 -9.01 4.33
CA ARG A 45 -3.77 -10.34 4.48
C ARG A 45 -4.73 -10.66 3.33
N VAL A 46 -5.54 -9.70 2.92
CA VAL A 46 -6.47 -9.86 1.79
C VAL A 46 -5.68 -10.10 0.50
N MET A 47 -4.64 -9.29 0.25
CA MET A 47 -3.77 -9.43 -0.92
C MET A 47 -3.13 -10.81 -1.00
N MET A 48 -2.58 -11.27 0.12
CA MET A 48 -1.99 -12.59 0.24
C MET A 48 -3.02 -13.70 0.02
N GLY A 49 -4.22 -13.57 0.58
CA GLY A 49 -5.31 -14.52 0.36
C GLY A 49 -5.69 -14.65 -1.11
N GLU A 50 -5.83 -13.52 -1.81
CA GLU A 50 -6.14 -13.50 -3.24
C GLU A 50 -5.00 -14.06 -4.11
N GLN A 51 -3.74 -13.73 -3.81
CA GLN A 51 -2.60 -14.30 -4.53
C GLN A 51 -2.54 -15.81 -4.35
N LEU A 52 -2.71 -16.32 -3.13
CA LEU A 52 -2.73 -17.76 -2.87
C LEU A 52 -3.88 -18.48 -3.58
N ALA A 53 -5.02 -17.82 -3.74
CA ALA A 53 -6.19 -18.35 -4.45
C ALA A 53 -6.00 -18.37 -5.98
N ARG A 54 -5.27 -17.40 -6.54
CA ARG A 54 -4.99 -17.32 -7.99
C ARG A 54 -3.86 -18.23 -8.46
N LEU A 55 -2.88 -18.51 -7.59
CA LEU A 55 -1.74 -19.37 -7.92
C LEU A 55 -2.18 -20.83 -8.16
N ASP A 56 -1.74 -21.42 -9.28
CA ASP A 56 -1.98 -22.83 -9.60
C ASP A 56 -1.52 -23.75 -8.46
N SER A 57 -2.38 -24.70 -8.06
CA SER A 57 -2.16 -25.59 -6.91
C SER A 57 -0.81 -26.33 -6.90
N SER A 58 -0.20 -26.56 -8.07
CA SER A 58 1.11 -27.19 -8.23
C SER A 58 2.30 -26.29 -7.85
N ILE A 59 2.11 -24.97 -7.80
CA ILE A 59 3.16 -24.00 -7.44
C ILE A 59 3.54 -24.17 -5.96
N PRO A 60 4.82 -24.46 -5.65
CA PRO A 60 5.31 -24.48 -4.28
C PRO A 60 5.30 -23.07 -3.68
N VAL A 61 4.77 -22.90 -2.47
CA VAL A 61 4.72 -21.60 -1.78
C VAL A 61 5.36 -21.65 -0.39
N GLY A 62 6.01 -20.55 0.00
CA GLY A 62 6.62 -20.36 1.32
C GLY A 62 6.37 -18.96 1.87
N LEU A 63 6.69 -18.76 3.16
CA LEU A 63 6.50 -17.49 3.86
C LEU A 63 7.67 -17.19 4.78
N VAL A 64 8.31 -16.06 4.52
CA VAL A 64 9.17 -15.34 5.45
C VAL A 64 8.38 -14.12 5.91
N ALA A 65 8.55 -13.72 7.16
CA ALA A 65 8.05 -12.44 7.62
C ALA A 65 9.02 -11.84 8.61
N TYR A 66 8.95 -10.52 8.72
CA TYR A 66 9.66 -9.76 9.73
C TYR A 66 8.70 -8.88 10.52
N GLY A 67 9.16 -8.40 11.67
CA GLY A 67 8.26 -7.94 12.72
C GLY A 67 7.47 -9.11 13.32
N ASN A 68 6.20 -8.86 13.66
CA ASN A 68 5.26 -9.80 14.29
C ASN A 68 5.55 -10.14 15.76
N ARG A 69 4.82 -9.47 16.67
CA ARG A 69 4.85 -9.59 18.16
C ARG A 69 6.20 -9.32 18.84
N ILE A 70 7.32 -9.48 18.16
CA ILE A 70 8.66 -9.27 18.70
C ILE A 70 9.21 -7.96 18.16
N PRO A 71 9.49 -6.97 19.02
CA PRO A 71 10.09 -5.72 18.59
C PRO A 71 11.57 -5.90 18.22
N GLY A 72 12.08 -4.96 17.42
CA GLY A 72 13.51 -4.85 17.10
C GLY A 72 13.96 -5.61 15.85
N CYS A 73 15.22 -5.38 15.50
CA CYS A 73 15.80 -5.74 14.21
C CYS A 73 16.15 -7.22 14.03
N ALA A 74 16.03 -8.02 15.09
CA ALA A 74 16.22 -9.48 15.03
C ALA A 74 14.92 -10.23 14.69
N SER A 75 13.77 -9.53 14.58
CA SER A 75 12.49 -10.17 14.28
C SER A 75 12.33 -10.40 12.79
N TYR A 76 13.01 -11.41 12.25
CA TYR A 76 12.83 -11.90 10.88
C TYR A 76 13.10 -13.40 10.84
N ARG A 77 12.18 -14.18 10.25
CA ARG A 77 12.32 -15.65 10.20
C ARG A 77 11.47 -16.30 9.13
N LEU A 78 11.82 -17.53 8.81
CA LEU A 78 10.99 -18.43 8.01
C LEU A 78 9.80 -18.90 8.86
N TYR A 79 8.58 -18.58 8.43
CA TYR A 79 7.34 -19.04 9.06
C TYR A 79 6.84 -20.33 8.43
N ALA A 80 7.02 -20.47 7.11
CA ALA A 80 6.59 -21.65 6.39
C ALA A 80 7.58 -21.96 5.24
N PRO A 81 8.13 -23.18 5.15
CA PRO A 81 9.07 -23.57 4.09
C PRO A 81 8.38 -23.69 2.73
N ILE A 82 9.09 -23.54 1.63
CA ILE A 82 8.51 -23.67 0.28
C ILE A 82 8.04 -25.12 0.02
N ARG A 83 6.73 -25.33 -0.13
CA ARG A 83 6.10 -26.64 -0.43
C ARG A 83 4.76 -26.48 -1.18
N ASN A 84 4.35 -27.48 -1.96
CA ASN A 84 3.09 -27.44 -2.75
C ASN A 84 1.84 -27.38 -1.86
N SER A 85 1.84 -28.12 -0.74
CA SER A 85 0.70 -28.25 0.18
C SER A 85 0.64 -27.17 1.27
N ASN A 86 1.33 -26.03 1.09
CA ASN A 86 1.57 -25.10 2.18
C ASN A 86 0.54 -23.96 2.29
N ARG A 87 -0.33 -23.77 1.30
CA ARG A 87 -1.28 -22.64 1.22
C ARG A 87 -2.10 -22.43 2.50
N ARG A 88 -2.70 -23.50 3.03
CA ARG A 88 -3.49 -23.42 4.28
C ARG A 88 -2.64 -22.96 5.46
N SER A 89 -1.45 -23.53 5.61
CA SER A 89 -0.52 -23.15 6.67
C SER A 89 -0.09 -21.68 6.53
N LEU A 90 0.16 -21.21 5.29
CA LEU A 90 0.43 -19.79 5.02
C LEU A 90 -0.73 -18.91 5.49
N SER A 91 -1.96 -19.20 5.06
CA SER A 91 -3.14 -18.43 5.45
C SER A 91 -3.34 -18.38 6.96
N GLU A 92 -3.14 -19.51 7.66
CA GLU A 92 -3.21 -19.57 9.12
C GLU A 92 -2.11 -18.73 9.80
N GLN A 93 -0.86 -18.83 9.33
CA GLN A 93 0.26 -18.05 9.87
C GLN A 93 0.02 -16.55 9.69
N ILE A 94 -0.39 -16.13 8.49
CA ILE A 94 -0.69 -14.74 8.12
C ILE A 94 -1.84 -14.18 8.98
N GLY A 95 -2.90 -14.97 9.16
CA GLY A 95 -4.04 -14.60 10.02
C GLY A 95 -3.66 -14.34 11.48
N GLN A 96 -2.58 -14.97 11.95
CA GLN A 96 -2.09 -14.82 13.32
C GLN A 96 -0.99 -13.77 13.47
N MET A 97 -0.51 -13.13 12.39
CA MET A 97 0.52 -12.11 12.50
C MET A 97 -0.03 -10.83 13.12
N TYR A 98 0.72 -10.23 14.03
CA TYR A 98 0.36 -8.99 14.70
C TYR A 98 1.45 -7.93 14.51
N PRO A 99 1.16 -6.80 13.83
CA PRO A 99 2.12 -5.73 13.57
C PRO A 99 2.92 -5.32 14.82
N ALA A 100 4.24 -5.43 14.76
CA ALA A 100 5.15 -4.98 15.81
C ALA A 100 6.59 -4.93 15.31
N GLY A 101 7.38 -4.00 15.84
CA GLY A 101 8.82 -3.93 15.61
C GLY A 101 9.21 -3.13 14.36
N ALA A 102 10.40 -3.43 13.86
CA ALA A 102 11.07 -2.69 12.79
C ALA A 102 11.04 -3.46 11.46
N THR A 103 11.65 -2.88 10.42
CA THR A 103 11.69 -3.37 9.03
C THR A 103 13.14 -3.80 8.67
N PRO A 104 13.60 -5.01 9.09
CA PRO A 104 14.93 -5.53 8.80
C PRO A 104 14.99 -6.19 7.41
N LEU A 105 14.74 -5.41 6.35
CA LEU A 105 14.59 -5.91 4.98
C LEU A 105 15.90 -6.55 4.45
N ALA A 106 17.05 -5.92 4.70
CA ALA A 106 18.37 -6.38 4.34
C ALA A 106 18.71 -7.72 5.02
N ALA A 107 18.44 -7.83 6.32
CA ALA A 107 18.68 -9.07 7.06
C ALA A 107 17.73 -10.19 6.59
N THR A 108 16.52 -9.83 6.17
CA THR A 108 15.57 -10.75 5.55
C THR A 108 16.08 -11.27 4.20
N LEU A 109 16.62 -10.41 3.34
CA LEU A 109 17.24 -10.81 2.07
C LEU A 109 18.45 -11.74 2.29
N GLN A 110 19.28 -11.47 3.31
CA GLN A 110 20.37 -12.36 3.71
C GLN A 110 19.86 -13.73 4.18
N LEU A 111 18.78 -13.77 4.96
CA LEU A 111 18.12 -15.01 5.36
C LEU A 111 17.65 -15.80 4.13
N ILE A 112 17.01 -15.15 3.16
CA ILE A 112 16.53 -15.81 1.94
C ILE A 112 17.70 -16.41 1.15
N GLY A 113 18.75 -15.63 0.94
CA GLY A 113 19.96 -16.08 0.24
C GLY A 113 20.61 -17.30 0.88
N ARG A 114 20.68 -17.35 2.22
CA ARG A 114 21.36 -18.43 2.93
C ARG A 114 20.49 -19.69 3.13
N THR A 115 19.16 -19.56 3.25
CA THR A 115 18.28 -20.69 3.61
C THR A 115 17.35 -21.16 2.51
N ILE A 116 17.05 -20.33 1.50
CA ILE A 116 16.04 -20.66 0.48
C ILE A 116 16.69 -20.96 -0.86
N LEU A 117 17.46 -20.01 -1.39
CA LEU A 117 18.02 -20.09 -2.75
C LEU A 117 18.92 -21.30 -3.01
N PRO A 118 19.70 -21.84 -2.04
CA PRO A 118 20.48 -23.05 -2.27
C PRO A 118 19.64 -24.30 -2.58
N TYR A 119 18.37 -24.31 -2.18
CA TYR A 119 17.46 -25.45 -2.33
C TYR A 119 16.34 -25.21 -3.33
N HIS A 120 16.03 -23.95 -3.62
CA HIS A 120 14.93 -23.52 -4.48
C HIS A 120 15.41 -22.46 -5.49
N PRO A 121 16.30 -22.82 -6.44
CA PRO A 121 16.66 -21.91 -7.53
C PRO A 121 15.44 -21.59 -8.39
N GLY A 122 15.41 -20.39 -8.98
CA GLY A 122 14.29 -19.88 -9.78
C GLY A 122 13.14 -19.32 -8.92
N THR A 123 13.36 -19.10 -7.63
CA THR A 123 12.33 -18.58 -6.72
C THR A 123 11.92 -17.15 -7.11
N THR A 124 10.62 -16.92 -7.27
CA THR A 124 10.04 -15.57 -7.30
C THR A 124 9.71 -15.14 -5.87
N VAL A 125 10.42 -14.13 -5.37
CA VAL A 125 10.15 -13.51 -4.09
C VAL A 125 9.16 -12.37 -4.29
N VAL A 126 8.09 -12.33 -3.49
CA VAL A 126 7.12 -11.23 -3.45
C VAL A 126 7.16 -10.60 -2.07
N ILE A 127 7.73 -9.40 -1.98
CA ILE A 127 7.81 -8.62 -0.76
C ILE A 127 6.58 -7.71 -0.69
N ILE A 128 5.86 -7.72 0.43
CA ILE A 128 4.75 -6.80 0.72
C ILE A 128 5.16 -5.99 1.93
N SER A 129 5.33 -4.67 1.77
CA SER A 129 5.84 -3.79 2.82
C SER A 129 5.27 -2.38 2.73
N ASP A 130 5.10 -1.73 3.89
CA ASP A 130 4.70 -0.34 4.01
C ASP A 130 5.84 0.57 4.49
N GLY A 131 7.07 0.06 4.56
CA GLY A 131 8.16 0.75 5.22
C GLY A 131 9.53 0.55 4.58
N ALA A 132 10.37 1.58 4.70
CA ALA A 132 11.77 1.48 4.37
C ALA A 132 12.54 0.68 5.44
N GLU A 133 13.72 0.20 5.06
CA GLU A 133 14.70 -0.38 5.99
C GLU A 133 14.95 0.54 7.19
N SER A 134 14.70 0.03 8.40
CA SER A 134 14.85 0.78 9.65
C SER A 134 15.86 0.17 10.62
N CYS A 135 16.63 -0.83 10.17
CA CYS A 135 17.58 -1.58 11.00
C CYS A 135 19.06 -1.37 10.64
N GLY A 136 19.36 -0.31 9.88
CA GLY A 136 20.72 0.06 9.50
C GLY A 136 21.34 -0.82 8.41
N GLY A 137 20.56 -1.71 7.81
CA GLY A 137 20.96 -2.49 6.65
C GLY A 137 20.94 -1.69 5.34
N ASN A 138 21.35 -2.34 4.24
CA ASN A 138 21.17 -1.81 2.89
C ASN A 138 20.50 -2.89 2.02
N PRO A 139 19.15 -2.87 1.89
CA PRO A 139 18.43 -3.94 1.22
C PRO A 139 18.72 -3.99 -0.28
N VAL A 140 18.99 -2.84 -0.92
CA VAL A 140 19.39 -2.77 -2.34
C VAL A 140 20.71 -3.51 -2.56
N ARG A 141 21.69 -3.29 -1.66
CA ARG A 141 22.97 -3.99 -1.71
C ARG A 141 22.82 -5.48 -1.44
N GLU A 142 21.98 -5.88 -0.50
CA GLU A 142 21.73 -7.31 -0.24
C GLU A 142 21.03 -7.99 -1.42
N ALA A 143 20.06 -7.34 -2.06
CA ALA A 143 19.45 -7.85 -3.30
C ALA A 143 20.50 -8.01 -4.42
N GLN A 144 21.33 -6.99 -4.64
CA GLN A 144 22.39 -7.04 -5.66
C GLN A 144 23.39 -8.16 -5.39
N LYS A 145 23.80 -8.38 -4.13
CA LYS A 145 24.69 -9.49 -3.76
C LYS A 145 24.13 -10.86 -4.12
N LEU A 146 22.80 -11.06 -4.03
CA LEU A 146 22.19 -12.33 -4.43
C LEU A 146 22.37 -12.56 -5.93
N ILE A 147 22.12 -11.52 -6.74
CA ILE A 147 22.33 -11.58 -8.19
C ILE A 147 23.81 -11.77 -8.54
N ASP A 148 24.72 -11.02 -7.92
CA ASP A 148 26.17 -11.12 -8.16
C ASP A 148 26.72 -12.51 -7.77
N ALA A 149 26.10 -13.17 -6.78
CA ALA A 149 26.42 -14.54 -6.40
C ALA A 149 25.84 -15.61 -7.35
N GLY A 150 25.17 -15.19 -8.43
CA GLY A 150 24.59 -16.08 -9.44
C GLY A 150 23.28 -16.75 -8.99
N ALA A 151 22.58 -16.18 -8.01
CA ALA A 151 21.29 -16.73 -7.59
C ALA A 151 20.25 -16.55 -8.71
N ASP A 152 19.59 -17.65 -9.08
CA ASP A 152 18.39 -17.61 -9.91
C ASP A 152 17.20 -17.19 -9.03
N ILE A 153 16.95 -15.88 -8.98
CA ILE A 153 15.93 -15.25 -8.16
C ILE A 153 15.33 -14.06 -8.89
N ARG A 154 14.05 -13.81 -8.64
CA ARG A 154 13.36 -12.59 -9.03
C ARG A 154 12.68 -11.98 -7.82
N ILE A 155 12.94 -10.71 -7.52
CA ILE A 155 12.39 -10.02 -6.34
C ILE A 155 11.39 -8.96 -6.79
N ASN A 156 10.11 -9.29 -6.69
CA ASN A 156 9.03 -8.33 -6.85
C ASN A 156 8.70 -7.70 -5.49
N VAL A 157 8.39 -6.40 -5.49
CA VAL A 157 8.09 -5.64 -4.28
C VAL A 157 6.76 -4.91 -4.47
N ILE A 158 5.89 -5.02 -3.48
CA ILE A 158 4.61 -4.34 -3.39
C ILE A 158 4.71 -3.35 -2.22
N GLY A 159 4.71 -2.06 -2.53
CA GLY A 159 4.67 -0.98 -1.55
C GLY A 159 3.22 -0.66 -1.19
N LEU A 160 2.84 -0.79 0.09
CA LEU A 160 1.50 -0.44 0.58
C LEU A 160 1.53 0.95 1.18
N ASP A 161 0.91 1.93 0.51
CA ASP A 161 0.71 3.29 1.04
C ASP A 161 2.00 3.94 1.54
N VAL A 162 3.04 3.88 0.72
CA VAL A 162 4.39 4.33 1.07
C VAL A 162 4.67 5.75 0.60
N ASP A 163 5.47 6.49 1.36
CA ASP A 163 5.99 7.78 0.92
C ASP A 163 6.98 7.63 -0.25
N THR A 164 7.31 8.73 -0.93
CA THR A 164 8.18 8.74 -2.11
C THR A 164 9.57 8.17 -1.85
N GLY A 165 10.17 8.46 -0.68
CA GLY A 165 11.50 7.96 -0.33
C GLY A 165 11.50 6.46 -0.04
N THR A 166 10.46 5.98 0.64
CA THR A 166 10.23 4.55 0.85
C THR A 166 10.00 3.83 -0.48
N ALA A 167 9.16 4.38 -1.37
CA ALA A 167 8.91 3.84 -2.71
C ALA A 167 10.19 3.72 -3.54
N GLU A 168 11.06 4.74 -3.54
CA GLU A 168 12.35 4.71 -4.25
C GLU A 168 13.27 3.59 -3.76
N GLN A 169 13.33 3.37 -2.44
CA GLN A 169 14.12 2.29 -1.86
C GLN A 169 13.57 0.92 -2.27
N LEU A 170 12.26 0.70 -2.11
CA LEU A 170 11.59 -0.55 -2.45
C LEU A 170 11.69 -0.85 -3.96
N GLN A 171 11.53 0.17 -4.81
CA GLN A 171 11.76 0.05 -6.24
C GLN A 171 13.20 -0.32 -6.58
N SER A 172 14.16 0.27 -5.88
CA SER A 172 15.58 -0.05 -6.05
C SER A 172 15.89 -1.49 -5.63
N VAL A 173 15.24 -2.01 -4.58
CA VAL A 173 15.33 -3.43 -4.18
C VAL A 173 14.79 -4.33 -5.27
N ALA A 174 13.60 -4.05 -5.80
CA ALA A 174 13.00 -4.83 -6.88
C ALA A 174 13.90 -4.88 -8.10
N ARG A 175 14.40 -3.72 -8.54
CA ARG A 175 15.31 -3.60 -9.69
C ARG A 175 16.62 -4.37 -9.47
N ALA A 176 17.24 -4.23 -8.29
CA ALA A 176 18.46 -4.96 -7.93
C ALA A 176 18.24 -6.48 -7.87
N GLY A 177 17.00 -6.94 -7.66
CA GLY A 177 16.62 -8.35 -7.70
C GLY A 177 15.94 -8.78 -9.01
N HIS A 178 16.11 -8.04 -10.12
CA HIS A 178 15.53 -8.34 -11.44
C HIS A 178 14.00 -8.50 -11.45
N GLY A 179 13.29 -7.87 -10.52
CA GLY A 179 11.84 -7.87 -10.45
C GLY A 179 11.22 -6.50 -10.68
N ASN A 180 9.93 -6.40 -10.34
CA ASN A 180 9.11 -5.22 -10.54
C ASN A 180 8.64 -4.63 -9.21
N TYR A 181 8.35 -3.33 -9.22
CA TYR A 181 7.80 -2.61 -8.08
C TYR A 181 6.36 -2.21 -8.35
N PHE A 182 5.46 -2.59 -7.47
CA PHE A 182 4.05 -2.25 -7.52
C PHE A 182 3.73 -1.28 -6.40
N ASP A 183 3.45 -0.04 -6.76
CA ASP A 183 3.05 1.00 -5.81
C ASP A 183 1.54 0.91 -5.60
N VAL A 184 1.10 0.64 -4.36
CA VAL A 184 -0.31 0.39 -4.05
C VAL A 184 -0.86 1.50 -3.17
N HIS A 185 -1.62 2.41 -3.79
CA HIS A 185 -2.34 3.49 -3.11
C HIS A 185 -3.86 3.33 -3.18
N ASN A 186 -4.35 2.46 -4.05
CA ASN A 186 -5.78 2.26 -4.31
C ASN A 186 -6.08 0.84 -4.83
N HIS A 187 -7.35 0.56 -5.10
CA HIS A 187 -7.80 -0.75 -5.57
C HIS A 187 -7.26 -1.13 -6.96
N THR A 188 -7.17 -0.19 -7.91
CA THR A 188 -6.62 -0.50 -9.25
C THR A 188 -5.16 -0.95 -9.14
N ASP A 189 -4.38 -0.28 -8.31
CA ASP A 189 -3.00 -0.66 -8.05
C ASP A 189 -2.92 -2.02 -7.34
N PHE A 190 -3.82 -2.27 -6.40
CA PHE A 190 -3.94 -3.54 -5.69
C PHE A 190 -4.22 -4.71 -6.64
N GLU A 191 -5.22 -4.56 -7.52
CA GLU A 191 -5.52 -5.56 -8.56
C GLU A 191 -4.34 -5.76 -9.51
N ASN A 192 -3.66 -4.66 -9.88
CA ASN A 192 -2.48 -4.71 -10.72
C ASN A 192 -1.34 -5.49 -10.05
N ALA A 193 -1.09 -5.24 -8.77
CA ALA A 193 -0.08 -5.92 -7.98
C ALA A 193 -0.41 -7.42 -7.87
N ILE A 194 -1.65 -7.78 -7.55
CA ILE A 194 -2.08 -9.19 -7.44
C ILE A 194 -1.91 -9.94 -8.76
N ARG A 195 -2.31 -9.31 -9.86
CA ARG A 195 -2.29 -9.93 -11.18
C ARG A 195 -0.87 -10.23 -11.65
N HIS A 196 0.10 -9.39 -11.30
CA HIS A 196 1.40 -9.39 -11.96
C HIS A 196 2.59 -9.74 -11.04
N SER A 197 2.48 -9.57 -9.72
CA SER A 197 3.60 -9.78 -8.79
C SER A 197 4.10 -11.23 -8.72
N THR A 198 3.27 -12.19 -9.11
CA THR A 198 3.63 -13.61 -9.15
C THR A 198 3.78 -14.14 -10.57
N ASP A 199 3.51 -13.32 -11.60
CA ASP A 199 3.70 -13.73 -12.98
C ASP A 199 5.20 -13.65 -13.34
N PRO A 200 5.86 -14.80 -13.64
CA PRO A 200 7.26 -14.81 -14.00
C PRO A 200 7.54 -14.11 -15.34
N ARG A 201 6.52 -13.88 -16.17
CA ARG A 201 6.66 -13.24 -17.49
C ARG A 201 6.42 -11.73 -17.46
N TYR A 202 5.86 -11.21 -16.38
CA TYR A 202 5.54 -9.79 -16.31
C TYR A 202 6.80 -8.94 -16.16
N GLN A 203 7.00 -8.01 -17.10
CA GLN A 203 8.01 -6.97 -17.02
C GLN A 203 7.26 -5.64 -17.07
N GLN A 204 7.45 -4.83 -16.04
CA GLN A 204 6.89 -3.50 -16.01
C GLN A 204 7.57 -2.67 -17.10
N PRO A 205 6.82 -1.94 -17.95
CA PRO A 205 7.42 -0.99 -18.86
C PRO A 205 8.29 0.00 -18.08
N GLU A 206 9.50 0.30 -18.54
CA GLU A 206 10.32 1.34 -17.93
C GLU A 206 9.62 2.70 -18.06
N THR A 207 9.00 3.18 -16.98
CA THR A 207 8.36 4.49 -16.96
C THR A 207 9.45 5.57 -16.86
N THR A 208 9.69 6.30 -17.96
CA THR A 208 10.26 7.65 -17.85
C THR A 208 9.17 8.51 -17.21
N THR A 209 9.46 9.14 -16.06
CA THR A 209 8.50 9.97 -15.32
C THR A 209 7.97 11.10 -16.20
N ASN A 210 6.79 10.89 -16.80
CA ASN A 210 5.93 11.96 -17.29
C ASN A 210 4.65 11.88 -16.47
N ILE A 211 4.36 12.95 -15.73
CA ILE A 211 3.08 13.16 -15.06
C ILE A 211 2.02 13.19 -16.16
N ILE A 212 1.12 12.20 -16.19
CA ILE A 212 -0.06 12.22 -17.05
C ILE A 212 -1.26 12.61 -16.18
N GLU A 213 -1.89 13.72 -16.55
CA GLU A 213 -3.19 14.18 -16.05
C GLU A 213 -4.27 13.10 -16.25
N GLN A 214 -5.12 12.92 -15.25
CA GLN A 214 -6.24 11.98 -15.26
C GLN A 214 -7.32 12.42 -16.27
N ASN A 215 -7.78 11.47 -17.10
CA ASN A 215 -8.87 11.68 -18.06
C ASN A 215 -10.23 11.85 -17.35
N THR A 216 -10.93 12.94 -17.68
CA THR A 216 -12.28 13.27 -17.23
C THR A 216 -13.37 12.55 -18.05
N PRO A 217 -14.43 11.97 -17.43
CA PRO A 217 -15.61 11.52 -18.17
C PRO A 217 -16.53 12.69 -18.56
N THR A 218 -16.97 12.70 -19.80
CA THR A 218 -17.88 13.71 -20.38
C THR A 218 -19.36 13.36 -20.16
N HIS A 219 -19.95 13.74 -19.01
CA HIS A 219 -21.37 14.13 -18.89
C HIS A 219 -21.61 14.89 -17.57
N ALA A 220 -21.97 16.16 -17.65
CA ALA A 220 -21.95 17.09 -16.50
C ALA A 220 -22.95 16.78 -15.37
N ASP A 221 -23.99 15.97 -15.63
CA ASP A 221 -25.02 15.64 -14.63
C ASP A 221 -24.75 14.34 -13.84
N SER A 222 -23.61 13.69 -14.08
CA SER A 222 -23.23 12.40 -13.47
C SER A 222 -21.94 12.46 -12.65
N ILE A 223 -21.37 13.64 -12.41
CA ILE A 223 -20.07 13.78 -11.75
C ILE A 223 -20.24 13.72 -10.22
N PRO A 224 -19.61 12.76 -9.51
CA PRO A 224 -19.62 12.73 -8.06
C PRO A 224 -18.89 13.94 -7.49
N TYR A 225 -19.37 14.48 -6.39
CA TYR A 225 -18.77 15.63 -5.72
C TYR A 225 -19.03 15.60 -4.21
N LEU A 226 -18.22 16.35 -3.46
CA LEU A 226 -18.47 16.76 -2.09
C LEU A 226 -18.13 18.25 -1.98
N ARG A 227 -19.07 19.05 -1.50
CA ARG A 227 -18.91 20.50 -1.38
C ARG A 227 -19.26 20.93 0.03
N ILE A 228 -18.38 21.71 0.63
CA ILE A 228 -18.70 22.43 1.86
C ILE A 228 -19.59 23.60 1.46
N LEU A 229 -20.80 23.64 2.03
CA LEU A 229 -21.78 24.68 1.80
C LEU A 229 -21.53 25.87 2.74
N ASP A 230 -21.20 25.56 4.00
CA ASP A 230 -21.12 26.56 5.05
C ASP A 230 -20.29 26.07 6.24
N VAL A 231 -19.63 27.00 6.92
CA VAL A 231 -18.88 26.73 8.16
C VAL A 231 -19.20 27.82 9.17
N ARG A 232 -19.80 27.46 10.31
CA ARG A 232 -20.23 28.40 11.34
C ARG A 232 -19.80 27.98 12.74
N PRO A 233 -19.55 28.92 13.68
CA PRO A 233 -19.31 28.58 15.08
C PRO A 233 -20.52 27.89 15.72
N ALA A 234 -20.29 26.81 16.47
CA ALA A 234 -21.31 26.12 17.25
C ALA A 234 -21.44 26.73 18.66
N PRO A 235 -22.64 26.69 19.29
CA PRO A 235 -22.87 27.20 20.64
C PRO A 235 -21.97 26.52 21.68
N GLY A 236 -21.35 27.30 22.57
CA GLY A 236 -20.49 26.80 23.66
C GLY A 236 -19.03 26.56 23.25
N SER A 237 -18.54 27.31 22.26
CA SER A 237 -17.10 27.55 22.07
C SER A 237 -16.56 28.39 23.24
N ASN A 238 -15.41 28.03 23.81
CA ASN A 238 -14.80 28.75 24.93
C ASN A 238 -13.26 28.71 24.85
N GLY A 239 -12.62 29.87 24.90
CA GLY A 239 -11.16 30.00 24.94
C GLY A 239 -10.50 29.32 23.75
N ASN A 240 -9.60 28.37 24.03
CA ASN A 240 -8.85 27.63 23.00
C ASN A 240 -9.65 26.50 22.34
N ARG A 241 -10.86 26.16 22.82
CA ARG A 241 -11.70 25.12 22.20
C ARG A 241 -12.81 25.76 21.36
N ILE A 242 -12.72 25.55 20.06
CA ILE A 242 -13.69 26.03 19.09
C ILE A 242 -14.50 24.84 18.59
N ARG A 243 -15.81 25.00 18.53
CA ARG A 243 -16.70 24.03 17.87
C ARG A 243 -17.25 24.65 16.60
N LEU A 244 -17.20 23.92 15.50
CA LEU A 244 -17.65 24.35 14.18
C LEU A 244 -18.78 23.45 13.70
N GLN A 245 -19.86 24.04 13.21
CA GLN A 245 -20.85 23.36 12.39
C GLN A 245 -20.46 23.50 10.93
N VAL A 246 -20.25 22.38 10.25
CA VAL A 246 -19.84 22.31 8.85
C VAL A 246 -20.96 21.64 8.06
N ALA A 247 -21.66 22.44 7.26
CA ALA A 247 -22.71 21.96 6.36
C ALA A 247 -22.09 21.60 5.01
N TYR A 248 -22.51 20.47 4.44
CA TYR A 248 -22.02 19.99 3.16
C TYR A 248 -23.10 19.25 2.37
N ASP A 249 -22.97 19.26 1.05
CA ASP A 249 -23.69 18.36 0.16
C ASP A 249 -22.73 17.48 -0.63
N PHE A 250 -23.20 16.28 -0.97
CA PHE A 250 -22.45 15.35 -1.77
C PHE A 250 -23.34 14.57 -2.75
N ARG A 251 -22.68 14.03 -3.77
CA ARG A 251 -23.25 13.11 -4.72
C ARG A 251 -22.27 11.99 -5.00
N ILE A 252 -22.76 10.76 -5.00
CA ILE A 252 -21.97 9.55 -5.25
C ILE A 252 -22.29 8.99 -6.65
N ALA A 253 -21.31 8.35 -7.27
CA ALA A 253 -21.44 7.81 -8.63
C ALA A 253 -22.06 6.41 -8.66
N THR A 254 -21.89 5.64 -7.59
CA THR A 254 -22.32 4.25 -7.45
C THR A 254 -22.99 4.05 -6.10
N ALA A 255 -24.05 3.24 -6.06
CA ALA A 255 -24.69 2.85 -4.80
C ALA A 255 -23.69 2.08 -3.92
N GLY A 256 -23.67 2.40 -2.62
CA GLY A 256 -22.69 1.89 -1.68
C GLY A 256 -22.77 2.62 -0.34
N ASP A 257 -21.98 2.17 0.63
CA ASP A 257 -21.78 2.76 1.94
C ASP A 257 -20.70 3.84 1.85
N TYR A 258 -21.07 5.09 2.08
CA TYR A 258 -20.11 6.20 2.08
C TYR A 258 -20.02 6.89 3.44
N VAL A 259 -18.85 7.41 3.75
CA VAL A 259 -18.56 8.22 4.94
C VAL A 259 -17.96 9.55 4.50
N VAL A 260 -18.46 10.65 5.04
CA VAL A 260 -17.84 11.97 4.90
C VAL A 260 -16.97 12.23 6.11
N HIS A 261 -15.70 12.59 5.87
CA HIS A 261 -14.77 13.10 6.86
C HIS A 261 -14.61 14.61 6.68
N ILE A 262 -14.81 15.38 7.73
CA ILE A 262 -14.46 16.80 7.76
C ILE A 262 -13.15 16.94 8.52
N GLN A 263 -12.16 17.51 7.84
CA GLN A 263 -10.82 17.77 8.33
C GLN A 263 -10.62 19.26 8.52
N VAL A 264 -9.92 19.62 9.59
CA VAL A 264 -9.46 20.98 9.84
C VAL A 264 -7.93 20.97 9.78
N VAL A 265 -7.32 21.84 8.97
CA VAL A 265 -5.87 21.91 8.76
C VAL A 265 -5.35 23.31 9.07
N ASN A 266 -4.15 23.43 9.65
CA ASN A 266 -3.47 24.71 9.87
C ASN A 266 -2.25 24.83 8.95
N GLN A 267 -2.11 25.98 8.29
CA GLN A 267 -0.96 26.33 7.47
C GLN A 267 -0.15 27.46 8.12
N PRO A 268 0.93 27.18 8.88
CA PRO A 268 1.68 28.23 9.60
C PRO A 268 2.40 29.22 8.66
N GLU A 269 2.39 30.53 9.01
CA GLU A 269 2.95 31.63 8.20
C GLU A 269 4.48 31.58 7.98
N SER A 270 5.23 30.78 8.74
CA SER A 270 6.71 30.71 8.64
C SER A 270 7.26 29.79 7.54
N ALA A 271 6.47 29.44 6.52
CA ALA A 271 6.96 28.78 5.30
C ALA A 271 7.60 29.77 4.27
N GLY A 272 7.84 31.02 4.68
CA GLY A 272 8.59 32.00 3.90
C GLY A 272 10.10 31.83 4.08
N ARG A 273 10.78 31.31 3.04
CA ARG A 273 12.24 31.08 2.92
C ARG A 273 12.79 29.91 3.75
N ILE A 274 12.70 28.71 3.18
CA ILE A 274 13.81 27.81 2.81
C ILE A 274 13.18 26.62 2.07
N THR A 275 13.86 26.16 1.02
CA THR A 275 13.52 25.02 0.16
C THR A 275 13.16 23.75 0.94
N ALA A 276 11.88 23.53 1.20
CA ALA A 276 11.32 22.24 1.59
C ALA A 276 10.32 21.80 0.51
N PRO A 277 10.37 20.54 0.03
CA PRO A 277 9.34 20.03 -0.87
C PRO A 277 7.98 20.05 -0.16
N ALA A 278 6.92 20.24 -0.93
CA ALA A 278 5.53 20.34 -0.47
C ALA A 278 4.94 19.02 0.09
N THR A 279 5.76 18.22 0.76
CA THR A 279 5.45 16.90 1.35
C THR A 279 5.55 16.88 2.88
N ALA A 280 5.74 18.03 3.53
CA ALA A 280 5.28 18.19 4.91
C ALA A 280 3.74 18.33 4.87
N ALA A 281 3.06 17.21 4.63
CA ALA A 281 1.60 17.11 4.69
C ALA A 281 1.13 17.67 6.03
N GLN A 282 0.33 18.72 5.98
CA GLN A 282 -0.29 19.35 7.14
C GLN A 282 -1.25 18.32 7.76
N MET A 283 -0.82 17.65 8.82
CA MET A 283 -1.70 16.76 9.59
C MET A 283 -2.95 17.53 10.03
N PRO A 284 -4.15 16.95 9.90
CA PRO A 284 -5.36 17.63 10.34
C PRO A 284 -5.32 17.83 11.86
N ILE A 285 -5.60 19.05 12.30
CA ILE A 285 -5.70 19.44 13.70
C ILE A 285 -7.00 18.96 14.35
N ALA A 286 -8.01 18.60 13.53
CA ALA A 286 -9.22 17.92 13.95
C ALA A 286 -9.82 17.13 12.77
N VAL A 287 -10.45 15.98 13.06
CA VAL A 287 -11.21 15.19 12.08
C VAL A 287 -12.51 14.71 12.72
N GLN A 288 -13.63 14.89 12.04
CA GLN A 288 -14.94 14.34 12.43
C GLN A 288 -15.58 13.61 11.25
N SER A 289 -16.26 12.50 11.52
CA SER A 289 -16.95 11.70 10.51
C SER A 289 -18.47 11.67 10.72
N ASP A 290 -19.22 11.52 9.63
CA ASP A 290 -20.66 11.23 9.67
C ASP A 290 -20.97 9.74 9.55
N SER A 291 -22.18 9.37 9.95
CA SER A 291 -22.75 8.03 9.87
C SER A 291 -23.09 7.67 8.42
N ARG A 292 -22.87 6.40 8.07
CA ARG A 292 -23.00 5.81 6.72
C ARG A 292 -24.18 6.34 5.90
N TYR A 293 -23.91 6.67 4.64
CA TYR A 293 -24.91 7.02 3.64
C TYR A 293 -25.09 5.90 2.62
N GLY A 294 -26.34 5.50 2.37
CA GLY A 294 -26.73 4.56 1.31
C GLY A 294 -27.61 5.20 0.23
N VAL A 295 -27.57 6.53 0.08
CA VAL A 295 -28.37 7.33 -0.87
C VAL A 295 -27.46 8.04 -1.87
N ASP A 296 -27.95 8.23 -3.10
CA ASP A 296 -27.16 8.78 -4.22
C ASP A 296 -26.81 10.28 -4.07
N ARG A 297 -27.54 11.00 -3.21
CA ARG A 297 -27.31 12.39 -2.83
C ARG A 297 -27.64 12.59 -1.35
N GLY A 298 -26.86 13.41 -0.67
CA GLY A 298 -27.11 13.75 0.73
C GLY A 298 -26.65 15.16 1.08
N GLU A 299 -27.32 15.75 2.06
CA GLU A 299 -26.93 17.00 2.72
C GLU A 299 -26.94 16.73 4.23
N SER A 300 -25.87 17.16 4.92
CA SER A 300 -25.75 16.97 6.37
C SER A 300 -24.93 18.09 6.98
N THR A 301 -24.87 18.09 8.31
CA THR A 301 -24.06 19.02 9.10
C THR A 301 -23.31 18.24 10.17
N LEU A 302 -21.98 18.39 10.19
CA LEU A 302 -21.11 17.80 11.22
C LEU A 302 -20.60 18.88 12.17
N GLU A 303 -20.53 18.54 13.47
CA GLU A 303 -19.88 19.37 14.47
C GLU A 303 -18.44 18.91 14.70
N VAL A 304 -17.47 19.80 14.46
CA VAL A 304 -16.03 19.52 14.64
C VAL A 304 -15.51 20.33 15.81
N GLU A 305 -14.88 19.66 16.79
CA GLU A 305 -14.19 20.32 17.90
C GLU A 305 -12.69 20.46 17.59
N ILE A 306 -12.16 21.67 17.77
CA ILE A 306 -10.75 22.02 17.55
C ILE A 306 -10.16 22.53 18.87
N ASP A 307 -9.02 21.98 19.29
CA ASP A 307 -8.20 22.52 20.36
C ASP A 307 -7.04 23.34 19.77
N LEU A 308 -7.10 24.66 19.91
CA LEU A 308 -6.10 25.59 19.40
C LEU A 308 -4.82 25.67 20.26
N THR A 309 -4.72 24.89 21.34
CA THR A 309 -3.55 24.94 22.23
C THR A 309 -2.29 24.47 21.52
N GLY A 310 -1.31 25.38 21.36
CA GLY A 310 -0.03 25.07 20.70
C GLY A 310 -0.09 25.13 19.17
N ILE A 311 -1.23 25.51 18.58
CA ILE A 311 -1.39 25.68 17.14
C ILE A 311 -0.78 27.04 16.71
N GLY A 312 0.12 27.03 15.73
CA GLY A 312 0.77 28.25 15.21
C GLY A 312 -0.22 29.23 14.56
N ARG A 313 0.15 30.51 14.44
CA ARG A 313 -0.70 31.63 13.94
C ARG A 313 -1.03 31.60 12.42
N GLY A 314 -1.11 30.42 11.82
CA GLY A 314 -1.42 30.24 10.41
C GLY A 314 -2.92 30.32 10.09
N PRO A 315 -3.31 30.55 8.82
CA PRO A 315 -4.67 30.31 8.37
C PRO A 315 -5.11 28.86 8.61
N ILE A 316 -6.35 28.72 9.07
CA ILE A 316 -7.01 27.42 9.26
C ILE A 316 -7.97 27.19 8.10
N PHE A 317 -7.99 25.98 7.56
CA PHE A 317 -8.90 25.57 6.51
C PHE A 317 -9.74 24.37 6.96
N VAL A 318 -10.97 24.31 6.47
CA VAL A 318 -11.86 23.15 6.59
C VAL A 318 -11.98 22.49 5.22
N GLN A 319 -11.85 21.17 5.18
CA GLN A 319 -11.96 20.37 3.97
C GLN A 319 -12.79 19.13 4.23
N GLY A 320 -13.61 18.75 3.26
CA GLY A 320 -14.36 17.50 3.29
C GLY A 320 -13.68 16.44 2.42
N GLU A 321 -13.77 15.20 2.87
CA GLU A 321 -13.39 14.01 2.12
C GLU A 321 -14.54 13.01 2.11
N LEU A 322 -14.89 12.49 0.94
CA LEU A 322 -15.93 11.48 0.76
C LEU A 322 -15.29 10.13 0.49
N TRP A 323 -15.51 9.17 1.38
CA TRP A 323 -14.92 7.84 1.33
C TRP A 323 -15.99 6.79 1.04
N GLN A 324 -15.74 5.88 0.09
CA GLN A 324 -16.56 4.68 -0.08
C GLN A 324 -16.05 3.61 0.90
N THR A 325 -16.93 2.80 1.48
CA THR A 325 -16.63 1.89 2.61
C THR A 325 -17.25 0.49 2.50
N ASP A 326 -17.85 0.14 1.36
CA ASP A 326 -18.43 -1.19 1.12
C ASP A 326 -17.42 -2.33 1.23
N GLU A 327 -16.17 -2.05 0.85
CA GLU A 327 -15.07 -3.01 0.77
C GLU A 327 -13.80 -2.48 1.48
N VAL A 328 -12.72 -2.21 0.75
CA VAL A 328 -11.54 -1.49 1.26
C VAL A 328 -11.80 0.02 1.08
N PRO A 329 -11.83 0.83 2.16
CA PRO A 329 -12.22 2.22 2.01
C PRO A 329 -11.36 3.05 1.06
N GLU A 330 -12.00 3.84 0.21
CA GLU A 330 -11.37 4.60 -0.87
C GLU A 330 -11.82 6.06 -0.84
N LEU A 331 -10.89 7.02 -0.91
CA LEU A 331 -11.22 8.43 -1.06
C LEU A 331 -11.75 8.67 -2.49
N ARG A 332 -13.03 9.02 -2.60
CA ARG A 332 -13.71 9.23 -3.88
C ARG A 332 -13.72 10.69 -4.30
N TYR A 333 -13.74 11.61 -3.33
CA TYR A 333 -13.75 13.03 -3.60
C TYR A 333 -13.20 13.84 -2.43
N ARG A 334 -12.50 14.93 -2.73
CA ARG A 334 -12.03 15.92 -1.76
C ARG A 334 -12.61 17.28 -2.13
N SER A 335 -13.24 17.96 -1.18
CA SER A 335 -13.82 19.28 -1.42
C SER A 335 -12.72 20.33 -1.62
N GLU A 336 -13.07 21.42 -2.28
CA GLU A 336 -12.28 22.65 -2.19
C GLU A 336 -12.15 23.06 -0.71
N PRO A 337 -10.96 23.51 -0.24
CA PRO A 337 -10.76 23.92 1.14
C PRO A 337 -11.42 25.27 1.40
N VAL A 338 -12.16 25.38 2.51
CA VAL A 338 -12.79 26.61 2.97
C VAL A 338 -11.94 27.23 4.06
N ARG A 339 -11.42 28.44 3.82
CA ARG A 339 -10.64 29.18 4.82
C ARG A 339 -11.56 29.66 5.96
N LEU A 340 -11.19 29.36 7.20
CA LEU A 340 -11.85 29.97 8.37
C LEU A 340 -11.40 31.43 8.49
N THR A 341 -12.36 32.34 8.35
CA THR A 341 -12.19 33.72 8.77
C THR A 341 -12.23 33.78 10.30
N GLN A 342 -11.18 34.31 10.92
CA GLN A 342 -11.06 34.49 12.37
C GLN A 342 -12.17 35.37 12.95
#